data_AF-A0A8S3Y829-F1
#
_entry.id   AF-A0A8S3Y829-F1
#
_cell.length_a   1.000
_cell.length_b   1.000
_cell.length_c   1.000
_cell.angle_alpha   90.00
_cell.angle_beta   90.00
_cell.angle_gamma   90.00
#
_symmetry.space_group_name_H-M   'P 1'
#
loop_
_entity.id
_entity.type
_entity.pdbx_description
1 polymer ?
#
loop_
_entity_poly.entity_id
_entity_poly.type
_entity_poly.pdbx_seq_one_letter_code
_entity_poly.pdbx_strand_id
1 'polypeptide(L)'
;METRSTPLENRPRLPRIALSKRNRAVVRALNPMLVIYLEASRDLCETDSILFGAALAVCRIIGAKLSTSGRTTGQSSAIPAWRTRIEERIAKARALIGRLICFRSGNTRPRIVRTVRMAFAGTNVSLSQPDIMQKLTERIDDLKQKIASWGKRIRRYTERSTRFNQNRLFQSDQKRLYKSLERPMVSGTGPVLNQADTVAFWRSLWSEPVNHNEGPWTEVVASQCAGITPMDPVTITPDDVAEAVRRAPNWKSPGLDGLHHYWLKGFVVCHTVLARQFQEVLNQKSLPSLFTTGITHLVPKDQVLEQ
;
A
#
# COMPACT_ATOMS: atom_id res chain seq x y z
N MET A 1 -0.27 -7.92 -27.19
CA MET A 1 -1.12 -8.59 -26.19
C MET A 1 -0.45 -9.88 -25.74
N GLU A 2 0.55 -9.79 -24.86
CA GLU A 2 1.32 -10.96 -24.38
C GLU A 2 0.62 -11.72 -23.23
N THR A 3 -0.53 -11.24 -22.75
CA THR A 3 -1.14 -11.70 -21.49
C THR A 3 -2.25 -12.73 -21.66
N ARG A 4 -2.62 -13.11 -22.90
CA ARG A 4 -3.63 -14.17 -23.13
C ARG A 4 -3.16 -15.54 -22.64
N SER A 5 -1.85 -15.75 -22.51
CA SER A 5 -1.25 -17.04 -22.17
C SER A 5 -0.45 -17.02 -20.86
N THR A 6 -0.43 -15.91 -20.11
CA THR A 6 0.27 -15.84 -18.82
C THR A 6 -0.54 -16.54 -17.73
N PRO A 7 0.02 -17.57 -17.05
CA PRO A 7 -0.61 -18.17 -15.88
C PRO A 7 -0.95 -17.12 -14.82
N LEU A 8 -2.05 -17.32 -14.09
CA LEU A 8 -2.53 -16.40 -13.05
C LEU A 8 -1.44 -16.05 -12.04
N GLU A 9 -0.63 -17.04 -11.67
CA GLU A 9 0.48 -16.92 -10.72
C GLU A 9 1.58 -15.95 -11.16
N ASN A 10 1.73 -15.75 -12.48
CA ASN A 10 2.76 -14.90 -13.08
C ASN A 10 2.24 -13.51 -13.44
N ARG A 11 0.97 -13.20 -13.15
CA ARG A 11 0.39 -11.89 -13.44
C ARG A 11 0.97 -10.82 -12.50
N PRO A 12 1.49 -9.69 -13.02
CA PRO A 12 1.99 -8.61 -12.18
C PRO A 12 0.85 -7.95 -11.42
N ARG A 13 1.12 -7.46 -10.21
CA ARG A 13 0.07 -6.78 -9.43
C ARG A 13 -0.29 -5.44 -10.07
N LEU A 14 -1.57 -5.25 -10.39
CA LEU A 14 -2.09 -3.98 -10.90
C LEU A 14 -2.06 -2.91 -9.79
N PRO A 15 -1.36 -1.78 -9.98
CA PRO A 15 -1.28 -0.73 -8.97
C PRO A 15 -2.58 0.06 -8.90
N ARG A 16 -2.84 0.63 -7.72
CA ARG A 16 -3.91 1.62 -7.53
C ARG A 16 -3.57 2.90 -8.29
N ILE A 17 -4.35 3.23 -9.31
CA ILE A 17 -4.17 4.47 -10.07
C ILE A 17 -5.03 5.62 -9.52
N ALA A 18 -4.54 6.85 -9.66
CA ALA A 18 -5.29 8.05 -9.24
C ALA A 18 -6.50 8.31 -10.16
N LEU A 19 -7.60 8.80 -9.60
CA LEU A 19 -8.85 9.12 -10.32
C LEU A 19 -8.80 10.46 -11.08
N SER A 20 -7.66 10.78 -11.69
CA SER A 20 -7.44 12.02 -12.42
C SER A 20 -8.24 12.06 -13.74
N LYS A 21 -8.51 13.27 -14.27
CA LYS A 21 -9.17 13.43 -15.57
C LYS A 21 -8.35 12.77 -16.69
N ARG A 22 -7.01 12.92 -16.65
CA ARG A 22 -6.07 12.30 -17.59
C ARG A 22 -6.18 10.77 -17.59
N ASN A 23 -6.14 10.13 -16.42
CA ASN A 23 -6.19 8.67 -16.34
C ASN A 23 -7.54 8.12 -16.83
N ARG A 24 -8.64 8.82 -16.50
CA ARG A 24 -9.97 8.48 -17.01
C ARG A 24 -10.07 8.61 -18.53
N ALA A 25 -9.44 9.62 -19.13
CA ALA A 25 -9.41 9.78 -20.57
C ALA A 25 -8.70 8.61 -21.27
N VAL A 26 -7.58 8.13 -20.72
CA VAL A 26 -6.86 6.95 -21.23
C VAL A 26 -7.74 5.70 -21.18
N VAL A 27 -8.42 5.46 -20.05
CA VAL A 27 -9.35 4.32 -19.91
C VAL A 27 -10.48 4.40 -20.95
N ARG A 28 -11.11 5.57 -21.12
CA ARG A 28 -12.17 5.75 -22.12
C ARG A 28 -11.68 5.56 -23.55
N ALA A 29 -10.48 6.03 -23.87
CA ALA A 29 -9.89 5.87 -25.20
C ALA A 29 -9.64 4.39 -25.56
N LEU A 30 -9.45 3.54 -24.55
CA LEU A 30 -9.25 2.10 -24.77
C LEU A 30 -10.56 1.34 -25.00
N ASN A 31 -11.71 1.83 -24.52
CA ASN A 31 -12.99 1.12 -24.63
C ASN A 31 -13.37 0.70 -26.06
N PRO A 32 -13.30 1.57 -27.09
CA PRO A 32 -13.61 1.17 -28.45
C PRO A 32 -12.71 0.04 -28.97
N MET A 33 -11.43 0.01 -28.54
CA MET A 33 -10.48 -1.02 -28.95
C MET A 33 -10.79 -2.37 -28.30
N LEU A 34 -11.39 -2.38 -27.10
CA LEU A 34 -11.72 -3.61 -26.38
C LEU A 34 -12.86 -4.39 -27.01
N VAL A 35 -13.75 -3.72 -27.75
CA VAL A 35 -14.93 -4.35 -28.39
C VAL A 35 -14.51 -5.55 -29.24
N ILE A 36 -13.54 -5.35 -30.16
CA ILE A 36 -13.05 -6.40 -31.07
C ILE A 36 -12.53 -7.62 -30.30
N TYR A 37 -11.86 -7.39 -29.16
CA TYR A 37 -11.29 -8.49 -28.37
C TYR A 37 -12.33 -9.20 -27.53
N LEU A 38 -13.32 -8.47 -27.01
CA LEU A 38 -14.38 -8.99 -26.15
C LEU A 38 -15.44 -9.76 -26.95
N GLU A 39 -15.76 -9.33 -28.18
CA GLU A 39 -16.66 -10.07 -29.08
C GLU A 39 -16.09 -11.44 -29.44
N ALA A 40 -14.77 -11.55 -29.58
CA ALA A 40 -14.08 -12.81 -29.82
C ALA A 40 -13.95 -13.70 -28.57
N SER A 41 -14.40 -13.25 -27.40
CA SER A 41 -14.25 -13.99 -26.15
C SER A 41 -15.28 -15.12 -26.00
N ARG A 42 -14.79 -16.33 -25.78
CA ARG A 42 -15.60 -17.54 -25.68
C ARG A 42 -16.15 -17.77 -24.29
N ASP A 43 -15.35 -17.51 -23.26
CA ASP A 43 -15.72 -17.79 -21.87
C ASP A 43 -15.29 -16.66 -20.91
N LEU A 44 -15.72 -16.79 -19.65
CA LEU A 44 -15.40 -15.82 -18.59
C LEU A 44 -13.89 -15.70 -18.31
N CYS A 45 -13.12 -16.77 -18.49
CA CYS A 45 -11.67 -16.79 -18.23
C CYS A 45 -10.91 -16.00 -19.28
N GLU A 46 -11.31 -16.11 -20.55
CA GLU A 46 -10.80 -15.31 -21.65
C GLU A 46 -11.18 -13.83 -21.46
N THR A 47 -12.43 -13.54 -21.10
CA THR A 47 -12.88 -12.17 -20.80
C THR A 47 -12.03 -11.56 -19.69
N ASP A 48 -11.85 -12.27 -18.57
CA ASP A 48 -10.97 -11.81 -17.48
C ASP A 48 -9.55 -11.50 -17.98
N SER A 49 -8.95 -12.41 -18.76
CA SER A 49 -7.60 -12.25 -19.29
C SER A 49 -7.47 -11.03 -20.22
N ILE A 50 -8.51 -10.75 -21.03
CA ILE A 50 -8.59 -9.57 -21.88
C ILE A 50 -8.66 -8.30 -21.02
N LEU A 51 -9.54 -8.27 -20.02
CA LEU A 51 -9.72 -7.12 -19.13
C LEU A 51 -8.46 -6.83 -18.30
N PHE A 52 -7.79 -7.88 -17.83
CA PHE A 52 -6.50 -7.78 -17.15
C PHE A 52 -5.43 -7.19 -18.08
N GLY A 53 -5.34 -7.70 -19.31
CA GLY A 53 -4.43 -7.16 -20.34
C GLY A 53 -4.70 -5.68 -20.65
N ALA A 54 -5.97 -5.30 -20.72
CA ALA A 54 -6.41 -3.92 -20.91
C ALA A 54 -5.97 -3.02 -19.74
N ALA A 55 -6.21 -3.45 -18.51
CA ALA A 55 -5.78 -2.73 -17.30
C ALA A 55 -4.25 -2.57 -17.25
N LEU A 56 -3.51 -3.61 -17.63
CA LEU A 56 -2.06 -3.57 -17.71
C LEU A 56 -1.57 -2.58 -18.76
N ALA A 57 -2.21 -2.54 -19.93
CA ALA A 57 -1.91 -1.58 -20.99
C ALA A 57 -2.13 -0.13 -20.50
N VAL A 58 -3.26 0.14 -19.83
CA VAL A 58 -3.52 1.46 -19.23
C VAL A 58 -2.44 1.82 -18.20
N CYS A 59 -2.04 0.88 -17.34
CA CYS A 59 -0.98 1.12 -16.36
C CYS A 59 0.35 1.46 -17.03
N ARG A 60 0.71 0.78 -18.12
CA ARG A 60 1.91 1.07 -18.91
C ARG A 60 1.85 2.45 -19.56
N ILE A 61 0.73 2.81 -20.17
CA ILE A 61 0.52 4.13 -20.82
C ILE A 61 0.65 5.28 -19.80
N ILE A 62 0.15 5.08 -18.57
CA ILE A 62 0.21 6.08 -17.50
C ILE A 62 1.61 6.14 -16.85
N GLY A 63 2.47 5.15 -17.10
CA GLY A 63 3.79 5.03 -16.45
C GLY A 63 3.69 4.57 -14.99
N ALA A 64 2.66 3.81 -14.64
CA ALA A 64 2.51 3.26 -13.30
C ALA A 64 3.53 2.14 -13.05
N LYS A 65 4.21 2.17 -11.89
CA LYS A 65 5.17 1.12 -11.49
C LYS A 65 4.41 -0.19 -11.21
N LEU A 66 4.66 -1.21 -12.03
CA LEU A 66 4.16 -2.56 -11.84
C LEU A 66 5.10 -3.29 -10.86
N SER A 67 4.56 -3.85 -9.79
CA SER A 67 5.34 -4.70 -8.88
C SER A 67 5.27 -6.14 -9.34
N THR A 68 6.43 -6.76 -9.55
CA THR A 68 6.58 -8.19 -9.86
C THR A 68 6.70 -9.06 -8.61
N SER A 69 6.85 -8.47 -7.42
CA SER A 69 7.03 -9.21 -6.17
C SER A 69 5.93 -8.91 -5.16
N GLY A 70 5.37 -9.96 -4.56
CA GLY A 70 4.28 -9.93 -3.58
C GLY A 70 4.63 -9.29 -2.22
N ARG A 71 5.80 -8.67 -2.08
CA ARG A 71 6.15 -7.92 -0.87
C ARG A 71 5.78 -6.46 -1.07
N THR A 72 4.68 -6.04 -0.45
CA THR A 72 4.51 -4.62 -0.10
C THR A 72 5.65 -4.25 0.83
N THR A 73 6.77 -3.77 0.28
CA THR A 73 7.69 -2.96 1.06
C THR A 73 6.87 -1.77 1.52
N GLY A 74 6.47 -1.79 2.81
CA GLY A 74 5.82 -0.64 3.43
C GLY A 74 6.62 0.58 3.04
N GLN A 75 5.94 1.61 2.54
CA GLN A 75 6.60 2.86 2.21
C GLN A 75 7.28 3.34 3.48
N SER A 76 8.59 3.08 3.58
CA SER A 76 9.46 3.73 4.55
C SER A 76 9.14 5.21 4.44
N SER A 77 8.63 5.80 5.52
CA SER A 77 8.28 7.21 5.53
C SER A 77 9.55 7.98 5.23
N ALA A 78 9.72 8.37 3.96
CA ALA A 78 10.94 8.99 3.49
C ALA A 78 11.24 10.20 4.38
N ILE A 79 12.43 10.21 4.99
CA ILE A 79 12.84 11.28 5.89
C ILE A 79 12.70 12.60 5.13
N PRO A 80 11.95 13.58 5.64
CA PRO A 80 11.74 14.82 4.91
C PRO A 80 13.05 15.54 4.62
N ALA A 81 13.22 16.08 3.41
CA ALA A 81 14.46 16.73 2.99
C ALA A 81 14.90 17.90 3.90
N TRP A 82 13.97 18.55 4.61
CA TRP A 82 14.33 19.59 5.59
C TRP A 82 15.06 19.00 6.81
N ARG A 83 14.70 17.78 7.23
CA ARG A 83 15.29 17.11 8.40
C ARG A 83 16.73 16.71 8.11
N THR A 84 16.94 16.04 6.98
CA THR A 84 18.27 15.65 6.49
C THR A 84 19.21 16.85 6.41
N ARG A 85 18.76 17.98 5.83
CA ARG A 85 19.57 19.20 5.74
C ARG A 85 19.99 19.78 7.10
N ILE A 86 19.13 19.72 8.11
CA ILE A 86 19.46 20.23 9.46
C ILE A 86 20.39 19.24 10.19
N GLU A 87 20.15 17.94 10.05
CA GLU A 87 21.01 16.88 10.61
C GLU A 87 22.43 16.94 10.03
N GLU A 88 22.57 17.17 8.71
CA GLU A 88 23.86 17.39 8.06
C GLU A 88 24.60 18.63 8.60
N ARG A 89 23.88 19.74 8.85
CA ARG A 89 24.46 20.94 9.47
C ARG A 89 24.97 20.66 10.88
N ILE A 90 24.20 19.92 11.67
CA ILE A 90 24.60 19.47 13.01
C ILE A 90 25.85 18.59 12.92
N ALA A 91 25.89 17.62 11.99
CA ALA A 91 27.03 16.73 11.80
C ALA A 91 28.30 17.50 11.41
N LYS A 92 28.21 18.43 10.45
CA LYS A 92 29.32 19.29 10.04
C LYS A 92 29.83 20.16 11.20
N ALA A 93 28.94 20.73 12.00
CA ALA A 93 29.31 21.53 13.17
C ALA A 93 29.99 20.69 14.27
N ARG A 94 29.49 19.47 14.55
CA ARG A 94 30.13 18.53 15.49
C ARG A 94 31.53 18.13 15.02
N ALA A 95 31.69 17.83 13.74
CA ALA A 95 32.98 17.51 13.16
C ALA A 95 33.97 18.69 13.26
N LEU A 96 33.48 19.92 13.08
CA LEU A 96 34.30 21.12 13.25
C LEU A 96 34.70 21.33 14.72
N ILE A 97 33.78 21.20 15.67
CA ILE A 97 34.08 21.25 17.11
C ILE A 97 35.18 20.25 17.47
N GLY A 98 35.07 19.00 17.02
CA GLY A 98 36.10 17.99 17.27
C GLY A 98 37.49 18.41 16.78
N ARG A 99 37.58 19.01 15.58
CA ARG A 99 38.86 19.51 15.04
C ARG A 99 39.40 20.72 15.81
N LEU A 100 38.52 21.63 16.26
CA LEU A 100 38.91 22.78 17.08
C LEU A 100 39.43 22.33 18.46
N ILE A 101 38.80 21.32 19.06
CA ILE A 101 39.27 20.71 20.31
C ILE A 101 40.63 20.04 20.09
N CYS A 102 40.83 19.25 19.03
CA CYS A 102 42.13 18.64 18.74
C CYS A 102 43.25 19.68 18.56
N PHE A 103 42.97 20.80 17.88
CA PHE A 103 43.94 21.89 17.74
C PHE A 103 44.26 22.55 19.08
N ARG A 104 43.24 22.79 19.91
CA ARG A 104 43.39 23.33 21.28
C ARG A 104 44.23 22.41 22.18
N SER A 105 44.13 21.09 21.99
CA SER A 105 44.95 20.09 22.69
C SER A 105 46.40 19.99 22.17
N GLY A 106 46.83 20.88 21.27
CA GLY A 106 48.21 20.94 20.77
C GLY A 106 48.47 20.19 19.46
N ASN A 107 47.44 19.69 18.76
CA ASN A 107 47.62 18.98 17.49
C ASN A 107 47.75 19.95 16.31
N THR A 108 48.96 20.06 15.76
CA THR A 108 49.33 20.99 14.68
C THR A 108 49.43 20.35 13.30
N ARG A 109 48.84 19.15 13.10
CA ARG A 109 48.83 18.51 11.77
C ARG A 109 48.28 19.45 10.69
N PRO A 110 48.91 19.55 9.50
CA PRO A 110 48.53 20.53 8.47
C PRO A 110 47.04 20.53 8.08
N ARG A 111 46.40 19.36 8.07
CA ARG A 111 44.96 19.21 7.79
C ARG A 111 44.06 19.87 8.85
N ILE A 112 44.44 19.77 10.13
CA ILE A 112 43.70 20.38 11.25
C ILE A 112 43.90 21.89 11.19
N VAL A 113 45.14 22.37 11.05
CA VAL A 113 45.47 23.80 10.92
C VAL A 113 44.73 24.43 9.74
N ARG A 114 44.72 23.79 8.57
CA ARG A 114 43.94 24.26 7.41
C ARG A 114 42.45 24.37 7.73
N THR A 115 41.88 23.37 8.41
CA THR A 115 40.46 23.42 8.80
C THR A 115 40.18 24.57 9.77
N VAL A 116 41.06 24.78 10.76
CA VAL A 116 40.91 25.87 11.74
C VAL A 116 41.01 27.23 11.04
N ARG A 117 41.98 27.43 10.12
CA ARG A 117 42.04 28.67 9.30
C ARG A 117 40.75 28.91 8.53
N MET A 118 40.20 27.87 7.89
CA MET A 118 38.93 27.99 7.17
C MET A 118 37.74 28.28 8.10
N ALA A 119 37.78 27.81 9.35
CA ALA A 119 36.73 28.06 10.34
C ALA A 119 36.64 29.54 10.77
N PHE A 120 37.76 30.26 10.66
CA PHE A 120 37.95 31.69 10.90
C PHE A 120 38.18 32.49 9.59
N ALA A 121 37.96 31.88 8.42
CA ALA A 121 38.09 32.60 7.16
C ALA A 121 37.06 33.74 7.10
N GLY A 122 37.53 34.95 6.79
CA GLY A 122 36.71 36.16 6.79
C GLY A 122 36.51 36.81 8.17
N THR A 123 37.15 36.29 9.23
CA THR A 123 37.30 36.97 10.52
C THR A 123 38.73 37.49 10.68
N ASN A 124 38.94 38.61 11.39
CA ASN A 124 40.27 39.20 11.65
C ASN A 124 41.12 38.41 12.68
N VAL A 125 40.96 37.09 12.72
CA VAL A 125 41.59 36.19 13.69
C VAL A 125 42.75 35.45 13.02
N SER A 126 43.97 35.70 13.50
CA SER A 126 45.16 34.98 13.08
C SER A 126 45.52 33.92 14.13
N LEU A 127 45.98 32.75 13.66
CA LEU A 127 46.39 31.65 14.53
C LEU A 127 47.62 31.96 15.39
N SER A 128 48.36 33.02 15.04
CA SER A 128 49.55 33.49 15.76
C SER A 128 49.23 34.51 16.86
N GLN A 129 47.96 34.93 16.99
CA GLN A 129 47.56 35.87 18.04
C GLN A 129 47.61 35.22 19.43
N PRO A 130 48.01 35.95 20.48
CA PRO A 130 48.10 35.42 21.84
C PRO A 130 46.73 35.01 22.41
N ASP A 131 45.64 35.60 21.92
CA ASP A 131 44.26 35.37 22.37
C ASP A 131 43.54 34.23 21.62
N ILE A 132 44.24 33.49 20.75
CA ILE A 132 43.65 32.46 19.90
C ILE A 132 42.91 31.37 20.69
N MET A 133 43.40 31.01 21.88
CA MET A 133 42.77 29.99 22.74
C MET A 133 41.40 30.42 23.28
N GLN A 134 41.24 31.71 23.58
CA GLN A 134 39.96 32.28 23.98
C GLN A 134 38.99 32.29 22.80
N LYS A 135 39.43 32.80 21.64
CA LYS A 135 38.64 32.83 20.40
C LYS A 135 38.21 31.44 19.92
N LEU A 136 39.05 30.42 20.13
CA LEU A 136 38.68 29.02 19.87
C LEU A 136 37.56 28.55 20.79
N THR A 137 37.59 28.94 22.06
CA THR A 137 36.56 28.59 23.05
C THR A 137 35.23 29.24 22.69
N GLU A 138 35.23 30.54 22.41
CA GLU A 138 34.06 31.28 21.93
C GLU A 138 33.47 30.64 20.67
N ARG A 139 34.31 30.29 19.70
CA ARG A 139 33.87 29.63 18.47
C ARG A 139 33.28 28.24 18.70
N ILE A 140 33.83 27.47 19.64
CA ILE A 140 33.27 26.17 20.02
C ILE A 140 31.89 26.36 20.65
N ASP A 141 31.74 27.34 21.54
CA ASP A 141 30.48 27.58 22.24
C ASP A 141 29.40 28.14 21.31
N ASP A 142 29.75 29.01 20.36
CA ASP A 142 28.87 29.42 19.24
C ASP A 142 28.33 28.23 18.46
N LEU A 143 29.19 27.25 18.15
CA LEU A 143 28.80 26.05 17.41
C LEU A 143 27.90 25.15 18.27
N LYS A 144 28.16 25.02 19.57
CA LYS A 144 27.27 24.30 20.50
C LYS A 144 25.89 24.96 20.59
N GLN A 145 25.84 26.29 20.71
CA GLN A 145 24.58 27.05 20.70
C GLN A 145 23.81 26.86 19.39
N LYS A 146 24.50 26.91 18.25
CA LYS A 146 23.90 26.62 16.93
C LYS A 146 23.35 25.19 16.85
N ILE A 147 24.09 24.18 17.30
CA ILE A 147 23.61 22.79 17.37
C ILE A 147 22.35 22.69 18.22
N ALA A 148 22.32 23.31 19.40
CA ALA A 148 21.15 23.33 20.26
C ALA A 148 19.94 24.00 19.58
N SER A 149 20.16 25.13 18.89
CA SER A 149 19.12 25.83 18.14
C SER A 149 18.55 24.98 16.99
N TRP A 150 19.41 24.26 16.25
CA TRP A 150 19.00 23.35 15.18
C TRP A 150 18.26 22.13 15.72
N GLY A 151 18.68 21.58 16.85
CA GLY A 151 17.93 20.53 17.55
C GLY A 151 16.52 20.97 17.95
N LYS A 152 16.40 22.17 18.54
CA LYS A 152 15.08 22.78 18.84
C LYS A 152 14.23 22.97 17.58
N ARG A 153 14.85 23.36 16.46
CA ARG A 153 14.16 23.51 15.17
C ARG A 153 13.64 22.18 14.64
N ILE A 154 14.42 21.10 14.71
CA ILE A 154 13.97 19.74 14.34
C ILE A 154 12.75 19.36 15.16
N ARG A 155 12.85 19.48 16.50
CA ARG A 155 11.74 19.16 17.41
C ARG A 155 10.46 19.91 17.03
N ARG A 156 10.54 21.24 16.86
CA ARG A 156 9.39 22.09 16.51
C ARG A 156 8.75 21.67 15.18
N TYR A 157 9.57 21.36 14.17
CA TYR A 157 9.05 20.98 12.85
C TYR A 157 8.43 19.59 12.85
N THR A 158 9.03 18.64 13.56
CA THR A 158 8.44 17.31 13.78
C THR A 158 7.10 17.42 14.50
N GLU A 159 7.03 18.15 15.61
CA GLU A 159 5.78 18.36 16.35
C GLU A 159 4.70 19.03 15.51
N ARG A 160 5.06 20.03 14.70
CA ARG A 160 4.11 20.68 13.78
C ARG A 160 3.59 19.70 12.75
N SER A 161 4.46 18.89 12.15
CA SER A 161 4.06 17.89 11.15
C SER A 161 3.16 16.82 11.78
N THR A 162 3.50 16.34 12.97
CA THR A 162 2.69 15.37 13.71
C THR A 162 1.31 15.94 14.03
N ARG A 163 1.24 17.16 14.59
CA ARG A 163 -0.01 17.86 14.89
C ARG A 163 -0.87 18.06 13.64
N PHE A 164 -0.28 18.49 12.53
CA PHE A 164 -0.99 18.64 11.27
C PHE A 164 -1.60 17.30 10.80
N ASN A 165 -0.82 16.22 10.84
CA ASN A 165 -1.29 14.90 10.44
C ASN A 165 -2.38 14.36 11.38
N GLN A 166 -2.22 14.54 12.69
CA GLN A 166 -3.22 14.15 13.69
C GLN A 166 -4.52 14.93 13.53
N ASN A 167 -4.46 16.26 13.37
CA ASN A 167 -5.64 17.09 13.15
C ASN A 167 -6.35 16.73 11.85
N ARG A 168 -5.59 16.47 10.77
CA ARG A 168 -6.17 15.99 9.52
C ARG A 168 -6.86 14.63 9.69
N LEU A 169 -6.22 13.71 10.41
CA LEU A 169 -6.77 12.39 10.68
C LEU A 169 -8.03 12.49 11.57
N PHE A 170 -8.03 13.38 12.58
CA PHE A 170 -9.21 13.65 13.40
C PHE A 170 -10.39 14.13 12.55
N GLN A 171 -10.17 15.04 11.61
CA GLN A 171 -11.24 15.53 10.75
C GLN A 171 -11.76 14.46 9.77
N SER A 172 -10.88 13.60 9.24
CA SER A 172 -11.25 12.60 8.22
C SER A 172 -11.70 11.25 8.78
N ASP A 173 -11.09 10.77 9.86
CA ASP A 173 -11.25 9.42 10.43
C ASP A 173 -10.80 9.40 11.91
N GLN A 174 -11.70 9.84 12.79
CA GLN A 174 -11.45 9.93 14.24
C GLN A 174 -11.07 8.58 14.84
N LYS A 175 -11.75 7.50 14.41
CA LYS A 175 -11.52 6.14 14.91
C LYS A 175 -10.08 5.70 14.68
N ARG A 176 -9.51 6.01 13.52
CA ARG A 176 -8.09 5.74 13.25
C ARG A 176 -7.15 6.53 14.14
N LEU A 177 -7.45 7.79 14.44
CA LEU A 177 -6.62 8.58 15.35
C LEU A 177 -6.63 7.98 16.75
N TYR A 178 -7.81 7.72 17.33
CA TYR A 178 -7.91 7.13 18.66
C TYR A 178 -7.21 5.78 18.75
N LYS A 179 -7.40 4.89 17.76
CA LYS A 179 -6.64 3.63 17.67
C LYS A 179 -5.12 3.84 17.65
N SER A 180 -4.63 4.88 16.98
CA SER A 180 -3.19 5.19 16.94
C SER A 180 -2.65 5.77 18.24
N LEU A 181 -3.51 6.37 19.07
CA LEU A 181 -3.15 6.91 20.39
C LEU A 181 -3.21 5.83 21.47
N GLU A 182 -4.22 4.96 21.42
CA GLU A 182 -4.39 3.80 22.32
C GLU A 182 -3.30 2.74 22.10
N ARG A 183 -2.78 2.66 20.87
CA ARG A 183 -1.69 1.75 20.50
C ARG A 183 -0.45 2.55 20.11
N PRO A 184 0.37 3.04 21.08
CA PRO A 184 1.77 3.25 20.76
C PRO A 184 2.31 1.94 20.18
N MET A 185 3.30 1.97 19.28
CA MET A 185 3.90 0.78 18.65
C MET A 185 4.47 -0.19 19.70
N VAL A 186 3.61 -0.91 20.40
CA VAL A 186 3.93 -2.10 21.14
C VAL A 186 3.98 -3.15 20.05
N SER A 187 5.20 -3.48 19.62
CA SER A 187 5.46 -4.75 18.97
C SER A 187 4.80 -5.81 19.85
N GLY A 188 3.68 -6.37 19.40
CA GLY A 188 2.85 -7.25 20.22
C GLY A 188 3.72 -8.32 20.84
N THR A 189 3.82 -8.31 22.17
CA THR A 189 4.49 -9.33 22.98
C THR A 189 3.64 -10.57 23.16
N GLY A 190 2.53 -10.69 22.42
CA GLY A 190 1.78 -11.94 22.35
C GLY A 190 2.59 -13.02 21.62
N PRO A 191 2.37 -14.31 21.94
CA PRO A 191 3.00 -15.39 21.20
C PRO A 191 2.67 -15.22 19.71
N VAL A 192 3.71 -15.09 18.89
CA VAL A 192 3.58 -15.05 17.44
C VAL A 192 3.07 -16.44 17.03
N LEU A 193 1.77 -16.54 16.76
CA LEU A 193 1.19 -17.76 16.20
C LEU A 193 1.93 -18.06 14.89
N ASN A 194 2.56 -19.23 14.82
CA ASN A 194 3.21 -19.71 13.63
C ASN A 194 2.17 -19.87 12.52
N GLN A 195 2.44 -19.26 11.36
CA GLN A 195 1.54 -19.29 10.21
C GLN A 195 1.30 -20.74 9.75
N ALA A 196 2.32 -21.59 9.81
CA ALA A 196 2.21 -22.99 9.43
C ALA A 196 1.23 -23.74 10.34
N ASP A 197 1.34 -23.55 11.65
CA ASP A 197 0.49 -24.23 12.63
C ASP A 197 -0.97 -23.77 12.53
N THR A 198 -1.18 -22.48 12.28
CA THR A 198 -2.53 -21.92 12.05
C THR A 198 -3.16 -22.47 10.78
N VAL A 199 -2.38 -22.57 9.70
CA VAL A 199 -2.85 -23.16 8.43
C VAL A 199 -3.15 -24.64 8.61
N ALA A 200 -2.29 -25.40 9.29
CA ALA A 200 -2.49 -26.82 9.55
C ALA A 200 -3.78 -27.06 10.34
N PHE A 201 -4.02 -26.29 11.41
CA PHE A 201 -5.23 -26.35 12.21
C PHE A 201 -6.51 -26.11 11.38
N TRP A 202 -6.54 -25.05 10.57
CA TRP A 202 -7.73 -24.79 9.74
C TRP A 202 -7.86 -25.81 8.60
N ARG A 203 -6.75 -26.30 8.05
CA ARG A 203 -6.78 -27.32 7.00
C ARG A 203 -7.38 -28.63 7.51
N SER A 204 -7.04 -29.07 8.72
CA SER A 204 -7.61 -30.30 9.29
C SER A 204 -9.12 -30.18 9.53
N LEU A 205 -9.63 -29.00 9.86
CA LEU A 205 -11.07 -28.78 10.06
C LEU A 205 -11.86 -28.70 8.75
N TRP A 206 -11.31 -28.06 7.71
CA TRP A 206 -12.07 -27.65 6.52
C TRP A 206 -11.69 -28.38 5.23
N SER A 207 -10.49 -28.97 5.14
CA SER A 207 -10.00 -29.59 3.90
C SER A 207 -10.15 -31.10 3.86
N GLU A 208 -10.50 -31.74 4.99
CA GLU A 208 -10.83 -33.16 5.02
C GLU A 208 -12.28 -33.33 4.54
N PRO A 209 -12.54 -34.02 3.41
CA PRO A 209 -13.89 -34.27 2.95
C PRO A 209 -14.59 -35.21 3.93
N VAL A 210 -15.54 -34.67 4.68
CA VAL A 210 -16.41 -35.45 5.56
C VAL A 210 -17.62 -35.90 4.76
N ASN A 211 -17.86 -37.21 4.69
CA ASN A 211 -19.11 -37.72 4.15
C ASN A 211 -20.22 -37.42 5.15
N HIS A 212 -21.10 -36.50 4.81
CA HIS A 212 -22.29 -36.22 5.58
C HIS A 212 -23.39 -37.22 5.19
N ASN A 213 -23.91 -37.96 6.16
CA ASN A 213 -25.14 -38.71 5.95
C ASN A 213 -26.28 -37.68 5.89
N GLU A 214 -26.95 -37.58 4.73
CA GLU A 214 -28.16 -36.76 4.61
C GLU A 214 -29.20 -37.28 5.60
N GLY A 215 -29.56 -36.44 6.57
CA GLY A 215 -30.52 -36.82 7.61
C GLY A 215 -31.96 -36.64 7.12
N PRO A 216 -32.95 -37.24 7.83
CA PRO A 216 -34.38 -37.12 7.49
C PRO A 216 -34.91 -35.68 7.42
N TRP A 217 -34.17 -34.73 8.02
CA TRP A 217 -34.51 -33.31 8.01
C TRP A 217 -34.53 -32.72 6.59
N THR A 218 -33.77 -33.26 5.64
CA THR A 218 -33.79 -32.81 4.24
C THR A 218 -35.15 -33.05 3.59
N GLU A 219 -35.76 -34.22 3.83
CA GLU A 219 -37.11 -34.56 3.39
C GLU A 219 -38.17 -33.70 4.08
N VAL A 220 -38.00 -33.43 5.39
CA VAL A 220 -38.86 -32.52 6.14
C VAL A 220 -38.81 -31.11 5.54
N VAL A 221 -37.63 -30.57 5.27
CA VAL A 221 -37.47 -29.25 4.64
C VAL A 221 -38.05 -29.25 3.23
N ALA A 222 -37.81 -30.29 2.43
CA ALA A 222 -38.38 -30.42 1.08
C ALA A 222 -39.92 -30.42 1.12
N SER A 223 -40.53 -31.13 2.06
CA SER A 223 -42.00 -31.15 2.23
C SER A 223 -42.56 -29.79 2.68
N GLN A 224 -41.87 -29.09 3.58
CA GLN A 224 -42.24 -27.73 3.99
C GLN A 224 -42.11 -26.73 2.84
N CYS A 225 -41.14 -26.93 1.95
CA CYS A 225 -40.93 -26.09 0.77
C CYS A 225 -41.83 -26.46 -0.43
N ALA A 226 -42.58 -27.57 -0.38
CA ALA A 226 -43.39 -28.03 -1.52
C ALA A 226 -44.50 -27.05 -1.93
N GLY A 227 -44.99 -26.23 -1.00
CA GLY A 227 -45.98 -25.18 -1.26
C GLY A 227 -45.38 -23.83 -1.70
N ILE A 228 -44.05 -23.70 -1.73
CA ILE A 228 -43.38 -22.45 -2.11
C ILE A 228 -43.28 -22.38 -3.63
N THR A 229 -43.83 -21.33 -4.22
CA THR A 229 -43.71 -21.07 -5.66
C THR A 229 -42.23 -20.94 -6.03
N PRO A 230 -41.76 -21.69 -7.05
CA PRO A 230 -40.40 -21.55 -7.55
C PRO A 230 -40.11 -20.11 -7.96
N MET A 231 -38.87 -19.66 -7.75
CA MET A 231 -38.44 -18.36 -8.24
C MET A 231 -38.54 -18.31 -9.77
N ASP A 232 -39.01 -17.17 -10.30
CA ASP A 232 -39.07 -16.94 -11.74
C ASP A 232 -37.68 -17.08 -12.40
N PRO A 233 -37.61 -17.45 -13.69
CA PRO A 233 -36.34 -17.53 -14.40
C PRO A 233 -35.59 -16.21 -14.35
N VAL A 234 -34.39 -16.23 -13.76
CA VAL A 234 -33.53 -15.05 -13.67
C VAL A 234 -32.82 -14.84 -15.01
N THR A 235 -33.01 -13.66 -15.57
CA THR A 235 -32.27 -13.20 -16.76
C THR A 235 -31.30 -12.11 -16.35
N ILE A 236 -30.01 -12.32 -16.59
CA ILE A 236 -28.96 -11.36 -16.28
C ILE A 236 -28.79 -10.39 -17.44
N THR A 237 -29.06 -9.11 -17.19
CA THR A 237 -28.95 -8.04 -18.19
C THR A 237 -27.63 -7.27 -18.06
N PRO A 238 -27.20 -6.52 -19.10
CA PRO A 238 -26.05 -5.62 -18.99
C PRO A 238 -26.21 -4.56 -17.90
N ASP A 239 -27.44 -4.10 -17.65
CA ASP A 239 -27.74 -3.11 -16.61
C ASP A 239 -27.54 -3.69 -15.21
N ASP A 240 -27.83 -4.99 -15.00
CA ASP A 240 -27.55 -5.67 -13.74
C ASP A 240 -26.04 -5.69 -13.44
N VAL A 241 -25.23 -5.99 -14.47
CA VAL A 241 -23.77 -5.97 -14.36
C VAL A 241 -23.28 -4.55 -14.08
N ALA A 242 -23.80 -3.56 -14.80
CA ALA A 242 -23.43 -2.16 -14.61
C ALA A 242 -23.76 -1.67 -13.19
N GLU A 243 -24.94 -2.01 -12.67
CA GLU A 243 -25.39 -1.62 -11.33
C GLU A 243 -24.60 -2.33 -10.24
N ALA A 244 -24.35 -3.64 -10.38
CA ALA A 244 -23.53 -4.41 -9.46
C ALA A 244 -22.10 -3.84 -9.37
N VAL A 245 -21.48 -3.58 -10.52
CA VAL A 245 -20.14 -3.01 -10.61
C VAL A 245 -20.13 -1.59 -10.04
N ARG A 246 -21.15 -0.76 -10.32
CA ARG A 246 -21.26 0.63 -9.81
C ARG A 246 -21.24 0.69 -8.29
N ARG A 247 -21.98 -0.19 -7.61
CA ARG A 247 -22.06 -0.27 -6.14
C ARG A 247 -20.75 -0.71 -5.48
N ALA A 248 -19.94 -1.51 -6.17
CA ALA A 248 -18.70 -2.02 -5.61
C ALA A 248 -17.63 -0.93 -5.41
N PRO A 249 -16.90 -0.87 -4.28
CA PRO A 249 -15.85 0.12 -4.09
C PRO A 249 -14.65 -0.16 -5.02
N ASN A 250 -14.18 0.89 -5.72
CA ASN A 250 -13.17 0.80 -6.80
C ASN A 250 -11.93 -0.04 -6.44
N TRP A 251 -11.43 0.10 -5.21
CA TRP A 251 -10.15 -0.46 -4.77
C TRP A 251 -10.32 -1.50 -3.66
N LYS A 252 -11.46 -2.21 -3.63
CA LYS A 252 -11.58 -3.43 -2.80
C LYS A 252 -10.50 -4.43 -3.23
N SER A 253 -10.05 -5.26 -2.30
CA SER A 253 -9.11 -6.35 -2.60
C SER A 253 -9.61 -7.16 -3.80
N PRO A 254 -8.77 -7.38 -4.82
CA PRO A 254 -9.15 -8.17 -5.98
C PRO A 254 -9.14 -9.66 -5.62
N GLY A 255 -9.71 -10.49 -6.49
CA GLY A 255 -9.64 -11.93 -6.36
C GLY A 255 -8.29 -12.48 -6.84
N LEU A 256 -8.29 -13.77 -7.20
CA LEU A 256 -7.15 -14.46 -7.81
C LEU A 256 -6.74 -13.85 -9.17
N ASP A 257 -7.71 -13.22 -9.85
CA ASP A 257 -7.52 -12.50 -11.12
C ASP A 257 -6.62 -11.25 -11.00
N GLY A 258 -6.51 -10.68 -9.79
CA GLY A 258 -5.83 -9.41 -9.55
C GLY A 258 -6.57 -8.20 -10.11
N LEU A 259 -7.81 -8.36 -10.59
CA LEU A 259 -8.58 -7.30 -11.24
C LEU A 259 -9.45 -6.54 -10.23
N HIS A 260 -9.19 -5.24 -10.07
CA HIS A 260 -10.00 -4.39 -9.22
C HIS A 260 -11.29 -3.93 -9.91
N HIS A 261 -12.38 -3.75 -9.14
CA HIS A 261 -13.66 -3.17 -9.60
C HIS A 261 -13.50 -1.82 -10.34
N TYR A 262 -12.44 -1.05 -10.04
CA TYR A 262 -12.10 0.16 -10.77
C TYR A 262 -12.04 -0.06 -12.29
N TRP A 263 -11.44 -1.17 -12.73
CA TRP A 263 -11.26 -1.48 -14.15
C TRP A 263 -12.59 -1.89 -14.79
N LEU A 264 -13.38 -2.73 -14.10
CA LEU A 264 -14.72 -3.12 -14.55
C LEU A 264 -15.66 -1.93 -14.71
N LYS A 265 -15.56 -0.91 -13.84
CA LYS A 265 -16.30 0.36 -13.99
C LYS A 265 -15.85 1.17 -15.20
N GLY A 266 -14.56 1.12 -15.51
CA GLY A 266 -13.97 1.87 -16.61
C GLY A 266 -14.27 1.25 -17.97
N PHE A 267 -14.25 -0.08 -18.03
CA PHE A 267 -14.43 -0.88 -19.23
C PHE A 267 -15.90 -1.19 -19.50
N VAL A 268 -16.72 -0.16 -19.68
CA VAL A 268 -18.19 -0.29 -19.84
C VAL A 268 -18.59 -1.26 -20.97
N VAL A 269 -17.79 -1.34 -22.03
CA VAL A 269 -18.02 -2.26 -23.16
C VAL A 269 -18.00 -3.75 -22.75
N CYS A 270 -17.43 -4.10 -21.61
CA CYS A 270 -17.44 -5.49 -21.15
C CYS A 270 -18.75 -5.91 -20.47
N HIS A 271 -19.60 -4.97 -20.06
CA HIS A 271 -20.82 -5.28 -19.30
C HIS A 271 -21.78 -6.15 -20.12
N THR A 272 -21.87 -5.91 -21.44
CA THR A 272 -22.69 -6.70 -22.36
C THR A 272 -22.17 -8.14 -22.50
N VAL A 273 -20.86 -8.31 -22.67
CA VAL A 273 -20.24 -9.64 -22.81
C VAL A 273 -20.30 -10.42 -21.51
N LEU A 274 -20.06 -9.76 -20.38
CA LEU A 274 -20.17 -10.36 -19.05
C LEU A 274 -21.60 -10.81 -18.76
N ALA A 275 -22.62 -10.01 -19.06
CA ALA A 275 -24.01 -10.40 -18.87
C ALA A 275 -24.37 -11.67 -19.66
N ARG A 276 -23.97 -11.73 -20.95
CA ARG A 276 -24.15 -12.93 -21.78
C ARG A 276 -23.46 -14.15 -21.17
N GLN A 277 -22.18 -14.03 -20.82
CA GLN A 277 -21.41 -15.16 -20.29
C GLN A 277 -21.89 -15.61 -18.90
N PHE A 278 -22.34 -14.68 -18.05
CA PHE A 278 -22.97 -15.04 -16.78
C PHE A 278 -24.28 -15.79 -16.98
N GLN A 279 -25.10 -15.40 -17.97
CA GLN A 279 -26.31 -16.13 -18.31
C GLN A 279 -26.00 -17.54 -18.85
N GLU A 280 -24.99 -17.67 -19.71
CA GLU A 280 -24.55 -18.98 -20.22
C GLU A 280 -24.12 -19.92 -19.09
N VAL A 281 -23.36 -19.40 -18.14
CA VAL A 281 -22.93 -20.14 -16.94
C VAL A 281 -24.11 -20.52 -16.05
N LEU A 282 -25.08 -19.61 -15.87
CA LEU A 282 -26.30 -19.90 -15.11
C LEU A 282 -27.09 -21.05 -15.75
N ASN A 283 -27.18 -21.05 -17.09
CA ASN A 283 -27.87 -22.09 -17.85
C ASN A 283 -27.12 -23.44 -17.80
N GLN A 284 -25.79 -23.42 -17.88
CA GLN A 284 -24.93 -24.61 -17.82
C GLN A 284 -24.75 -25.17 -16.41
N LYS A 285 -25.09 -24.39 -15.37
CA LYS A 285 -24.90 -24.71 -13.94
C LYS A 285 -23.45 -25.08 -13.58
N SER A 286 -22.47 -24.51 -14.30
CA SER A 286 -21.05 -24.78 -14.10
C SER A 286 -20.25 -23.49 -14.18
N LEU A 287 -19.56 -23.17 -13.08
CA LEU A 287 -18.71 -21.98 -12.95
C LEU A 287 -17.23 -22.37 -13.10
N PRO A 288 -16.41 -21.57 -13.81
CA PRO A 288 -14.98 -21.82 -13.88
C PRO A 288 -14.31 -21.74 -12.51
N SER A 289 -13.25 -22.52 -12.31
CA SER A 289 -12.49 -22.58 -11.04
C SER A 289 -11.98 -21.21 -10.58
N LEU A 290 -11.66 -20.31 -11.52
CA LEU A 290 -11.25 -18.93 -11.26
C LEU A 290 -12.26 -18.15 -10.40
N PHE A 291 -13.55 -18.42 -10.57
CA PHE A 291 -14.64 -17.73 -9.86
C PHE A 291 -15.14 -18.48 -8.62
N THR A 292 -14.75 -19.75 -8.45
CA THR A 292 -15.13 -20.56 -7.29
C THR A 292 -14.00 -20.71 -6.26
N THR A 293 -12.79 -20.31 -6.61
CA THR A 293 -11.62 -20.30 -5.72
C THR A 293 -11.33 -18.89 -5.22
N GLY A 294 -10.82 -18.76 -3.99
CA GLY A 294 -10.59 -17.47 -3.34
C GLY A 294 -9.24 -17.41 -2.62
N ILE A 295 -8.80 -16.19 -2.31
CA ILE A 295 -7.59 -15.95 -1.49
C ILE A 295 -8.02 -15.81 -0.03
N THR A 296 -7.55 -16.72 0.82
CA THR A 296 -7.78 -16.64 2.27
C THR A 296 -6.68 -15.80 2.93
N HIS A 297 -7.07 -14.70 3.56
CA HIS A 297 -6.18 -13.90 4.41
C HIS A 297 -6.50 -14.18 5.88
N LEU A 298 -5.54 -14.75 6.61
CA LEU A 298 -5.63 -14.89 8.06
C LEU A 298 -5.32 -13.53 8.69
N VAL A 299 -6.35 -12.86 9.20
CA VAL A 299 -6.20 -11.61 9.95
C VAL A 299 -6.49 -11.92 11.42
N PRO A 300 -5.50 -11.87 12.32
CA PRO A 300 -5.73 -12.07 13.74
C PRO A 300 -6.69 -10.99 14.25
N LYS A 301 -7.70 -11.40 15.00
CA LYS A 301 -8.54 -10.45 15.75
C LYS A 301 -7.66 -9.85 16.85
N ASP A 302 -7.77 -8.54 17.03
CA ASP A 302 -7.19 -7.90 18.20
C ASP A 302 -7.82 -8.53 19.45
N GLN A 303 -7.01 -8.85 20.46
CA GLN A 303 -7.53 -9.30 21.75
C GLN A 303 -8.50 -8.24 22.27
N VAL A 304 -9.77 -8.63 22.44
CA VAL A 304 -10.69 -7.89 23.29
C VAL A 304 -10.13 -8.08 24.69
N LEU A 305 -9.61 -7.02 25.28
CA LEU A 305 -9.36 -7.00 26.72
C LEU A 305 -10.74 -7.18 27.37
N GLU A 306 -11.00 -8.38 27.87
CA GLU A 306 -12.08 -8.61 28.83
C GLU A 306 -11.80 -7.68 30.01
N GLN A 307 -12.75 -6.78 30.27
CA GLN A 307 -12.75 -5.87 31.41
C GLN A 307 -13.19 -6.60 32.67
#